data_AF-A0AAE4I1R6-F1
#
_entry.id   AF-A0AAE4I1R6-F1
#
_cell.length_a   1.000
_cell.length_b   1.000
_cell.length_c   1.000
_cell.angle_alpha   90.00
_cell.angle_beta   90.00
_cell.angle_gamma   90.00
#
_symmetry.space_group_name_H-M   'P 1'
#
loop_
_entity.id
_entity.type
_entity.pdbx_description
1 polymer ?
#
loop_
_entity_poly.entity_id
_entity_poly.type
_entity_poly.pdbx_seq_one_letter_code
_entity_poly.pdbx_strand_id
1 'polypeptide(L)'
;MSNCCGGGISGNAGYYQKTWRSTAKNYLRTTHALTGTYATDTSYGKKLNSIIAVYNLTQYDRPKVDQSSGIFIKGKEEIPSEYRTLMRYPDYNGVNYNTSGSYPAGQCTWYAFNRVKQLGKSVDDFMGNGGEWGTKGKALGYEVGREPKVGWLISFTPGTAGSDPRYGHVAFVEAVRPEGILISEGNVYGGNIISYRVIDASLAKSNLVTYIKAK
;
A
#
# COMPACT_ATOMS: atom_id res chain seq x y z
N MET A 1 -7.35 24.30 -20.08
CA MET A 1 -6.06 23.91 -19.47
C MET A 1 -5.31 23.04 -20.47
N SER A 2 -4.01 23.26 -20.63
CA SER A 2 -3.26 22.87 -21.83
C SER A 2 -2.90 21.39 -21.91
N ASN A 3 -2.83 20.86 -23.13
CA ASN A 3 -2.72 19.44 -23.46
C ASN A 3 -1.29 18.85 -23.27
N CYS A 4 -0.50 19.38 -22.32
CA CYS A 4 0.94 19.12 -22.19
C CYS A 4 1.29 17.63 -22.02
N CYS A 5 0.49 16.88 -21.27
CA CYS A 5 0.71 15.44 -21.10
C CYS A 5 0.35 14.62 -22.35
N GLY A 6 -0.50 15.13 -23.25
CA GLY A 6 -0.89 14.44 -24.49
C GLY A 6 -0.02 14.76 -25.71
N GLY A 7 0.58 15.95 -25.75
CA GLY A 7 1.37 16.44 -26.91
C GLY A 7 2.88 16.51 -26.72
N GLY A 8 3.41 16.22 -25.52
CA GLY A 8 4.84 16.32 -25.23
C GLY A 8 5.34 17.77 -25.12
N ILE A 9 6.60 18.00 -25.51
CA ILE A 9 7.24 19.32 -25.55
C ILE A 9 7.67 19.68 -26.98
N SER A 10 7.95 20.96 -27.25
CA SER A 10 8.49 21.38 -28.56
C SER A 10 9.76 20.60 -28.88
N GLY A 11 9.82 19.99 -30.06
CA GLY A 11 10.92 19.11 -30.49
C GLY A 11 10.89 17.67 -29.93
N ASN A 12 10.01 17.34 -28.98
CA ASN A 12 9.85 15.96 -28.48
C ASN A 12 8.40 15.67 -28.03
N ALA A 13 7.58 15.23 -28.98
CA ALA A 13 6.19 14.84 -28.74
C ALA A 13 6.04 13.62 -27.80
N GLY A 14 7.06 12.75 -27.74
CA GLY A 14 7.07 11.55 -26.89
C GLY A 14 7.48 11.79 -25.43
N TYR A 15 7.86 13.01 -25.05
CA TYR A 15 8.52 13.31 -23.77
C TYR A 15 7.74 12.80 -22.53
N TYR A 16 6.41 12.94 -22.55
CA TYR A 16 5.53 12.45 -21.47
C TYR A 16 4.85 11.10 -21.76
N GLN A 17 5.20 10.40 -22.84
CA GLN A 17 4.52 9.15 -23.26
C GLN A 17 4.54 8.06 -22.19
N LYS A 18 5.60 7.99 -21.37
CA LYS A 18 5.71 7.06 -20.23
C LYS A 18 4.66 7.30 -19.12
N THR A 19 4.02 8.47 -19.10
CA THR A 19 2.97 8.87 -18.13
C THR A 19 1.56 8.55 -18.65
N TRP A 20 1.41 8.15 -19.91
CA TRP A 20 0.10 7.83 -20.48
C TRP A 20 -0.48 6.57 -19.84
N ARG A 21 -1.80 6.54 -19.61
CA ARG A 21 -2.46 5.38 -18.99
C ARG A 21 -2.24 4.07 -19.75
N SER A 22 -2.20 4.13 -21.09
CA SER A 22 -1.88 3.00 -21.97
C SER A 22 -0.47 2.43 -21.76
N THR A 23 0.49 3.24 -21.29
CA THR A 23 1.89 2.87 -21.12
C THR A 23 2.26 2.60 -19.65
N ALA A 24 1.85 3.49 -18.75
CA ALA A 24 2.08 3.39 -17.32
C ALA A 24 1.23 2.29 -16.66
N LYS A 25 0.01 2.05 -17.15
CA LYS A 25 -0.99 1.10 -16.62
C LYS A 25 -1.50 1.36 -15.19
N ASN A 26 -0.79 2.13 -14.37
CA ASN A 26 -1.23 2.56 -13.04
C ASN A 26 -0.60 3.90 -12.64
N TYR A 27 -1.12 4.51 -11.57
CA TYR A 27 -0.66 5.82 -11.11
C TYR A 27 0.80 5.78 -10.59
N LEU A 28 1.24 4.69 -9.96
CA LEU A 28 2.62 4.56 -9.42
C LEU A 28 3.67 4.68 -10.53
N ARG A 29 3.47 4.02 -11.68
CA ARG A 29 4.35 4.13 -12.84
C ARG A 29 4.23 5.50 -13.53
N THR A 30 3.05 6.12 -13.46
CA THR A 30 2.79 7.47 -13.98
C THR A 30 3.58 8.53 -13.19
N THR A 31 3.50 8.51 -11.86
CA THR A 31 4.19 9.45 -10.97
C THR A 31 5.69 9.20 -10.92
N HIS A 32 6.14 7.95 -11.02
CA HIS A 32 7.55 7.61 -11.21
C HIS A 32 8.08 8.24 -12.52
N ALA A 33 7.37 8.06 -13.64
CA ALA A 33 7.77 8.64 -14.92
C ALA A 33 7.75 10.18 -14.96
N LEU A 34 6.98 10.84 -14.07
CA LEU A 34 6.98 12.30 -13.88
C LEU A 34 8.17 12.81 -13.03
N THR A 35 8.83 11.94 -12.27
CA THR A 35 9.96 12.32 -11.41
C THR A 35 11.20 12.59 -12.28
N GLY A 36 11.78 13.78 -12.18
CA GLY A 36 12.92 14.19 -13.01
C GLY A 36 12.58 14.57 -14.46
N THR A 37 11.32 14.44 -14.89
CA THR A 37 10.85 14.90 -16.22
C THR A 37 9.93 16.10 -16.12
N TYR A 38 9.04 16.14 -15.13
CA TYR A 38 8.11 17.24 -14.90
C TYR A 38 8.60 18.22 -13.82
N ALA A 39 9.37 17.73 -12.86
CA ALA A 39 9.97 18.52 -11.79
C ALA A 39 11.38 18.02 -11.45
N THR A 40 12.26 18.92 -11.05
CA THR A 40 13.62 18.64 -10.54
C THR A 40 13.63 18.00 -9.15
N ASP A 41 12.50 18.03 -8.44
CA ASP A 41 12.32 17.38 -7.14
C ASP A 41 12.39 15.85 -7.27
N THR A 42 13.44 15.26 -6.72
CA THR A 42 13.66 13.80 -6.72
C THR A 42 12.63 13.02 -5.88
N SER A 43 11.85 13.72 -5.05
CA SER A 43 10.73 13.15 -4.28
C SER A 43 9.35 13.34 -4.93
N TYR A 44 9.28 13.98 -6.10
CA TYR A 44 8.01 14.40 -6.74
C TYR A 44 7.00 13.27 -6.88
N GLY A 45 7.40 12.12 -7.44
CA GLY A 45 6.53 10.96 -7.59
C GLY A 45 6.05 10.37 -6.25
N LYS A 46 6.86 10.45 -5.19
CA LYS A 46 6.47 10.00 -3.83
C LYS A 46 5.42 10.92 -3.21
N LYS A 47 5.54 12.24 -3.43
CA LYS A 47 4.52 13.23 -3.02
C LYS A 47 3.21 12.99 -3.76
N LEU A 48 3.25 12.82 -5.09
CA LEU A 48 2.06 12.51 -5.88
C LEU A 48 1.41 11.19 -5.47
N ASN A 49 2.19 10.12 -5.24
CA ASN A 49 1.66 8.85 -4.75
C ASN A 49 0.96 8.98 -3.40
N SER A 50 1.51 9.80 -2.50
CA SER A 50 0.90 10.06 -1.19
C SER A 50 -0.42 10.84 -1.33
N ILE A 51 -0.47 11.87 -2.18
CA ILE A 51 -1.70 12.63 -2.47
C ILE A 51 -2.78 11.74 -3.11
N ILE A 52 -2.41 10.94 -4.12
CA ILE A 52 -3.34 10.03 -4.81
C ILE A 52 -3.89 8.96 -3.85
N ALA A 53 -3.08 8.46 -2.94
CA ALA A 53 -3.51 7.53 -1.89
C ALA A 53 -4.42 8.19 -0.85
N VAL A 54 -4.02 9.32 -0.26
CA VAL A 54 -4.78 10.04 0.79
C VAL A 54 -6.15 10.49 0.30
N TYR A 55 -6.21 11.12 -0.87
CA TYR A 55 -7.46 11.64 -1.42
C TYR A 55 -8.17 10.63 -2.34
N ASN A 56 -7.69 9.39 -2.41
CA ASN A 56 -8.32 8.30 -3.16
C ASN A 56 -8.60 8.69 -4.63
N LEU A 57 -7.65 9.39 -5.27
CA LEU A 57 -7.88 10.11 -6.53
C LEU A 57 -8.08 9.20 -7.74
N THR A 58 -7.71 7.92 -7.62
CA THR A 58 -7.99 6.88 -8.63
C THR A 58 -9.49 6.72 -8.91
N GLN A 59 -10.38 7.19 -8.02
CA GLN A 59 -11.82 7.28 -8.30
C GLN A 59 -12.16 8.09 -9.56
N TYR A 60 -11.34 9.10 -9.87
CA TYR A 60 -11.50 9.97 -11.04
C TYR A 60 -10.80 9.40 -12.30
N ASP A 61 -10.10 8.27 -12.18
CA ASP A 61 -9.47 7.61 -13.33
C ASP A 61 -10.45 6.80 -14.19
N ARG A 62 -11.75 6.82 -13.88
CA ARG A 62 -12.80 6.13 -14.66
C ARG A 62 -13.13 6.88 -15.95
N PRO A 63 -13.28 6.19 -17.10
CA PRO A 63 -13.93 6.79 -18.27
C PRO A 63 -15.40 7.09 -17.92
N LYS A 64 -15.90 8.28 -18.29
CA LYS A 64 -17.34 8.57 -18.22
C LYS A 64 -18.03 7.92 -19.41
N VAL A 65 -18.81 6.86 -19.21
CA VAL A 65 -20.10 6.56 -19.88
C VAL A 65 -20.74 5.32 -19.22
N ASP A 66 -22.03 5.46 -18.90
CA ASP A 66 -23.09 4.48 -18.59
C ASP A 66 -22.94 3.39 -17.50
N GLN A 67 -24.09 2.84 -17.10
CA GLN A 67 -24.30 1.98 -15.94
C GLN A 67 -23.74 0.55 -16.10
N SER A 68 -22.43 0.37 -15.92
CA SER A 68 -21.89 -0.90 -15.37
C SER A 68 -20.43 -0.75 -14.91
N SER A 69 -20.11 -1.41 -13.78
CA SER A 69 -18.76 -1.52 -13.16
C SER A 69 -18.03 -0.21 -12.81
N GLY A 70 -18.18 0.22 -11.55
CA GLY A 70 -17.23 1.11 -10.86
C GLY A 70 -16.18 0.30 -10.08
N ILE A 71 -16.00 0.66 -8.79
CA ILE A 71 -15.06 0.09 -7.79
C ILE A 71 -13.59 0.54 -8.06
N PHE A 72 -12.54 0.46 -7.21
CA PHE A 72 -12.37 0.53 -5.73
C PHE A 72 -11.72 -0.67 -4.97
N ILE A 73 -11.12 -1.66 -5.65
CA ILE A 73 -10.56 -2.92 -5.09
C ILE A 73 -11.28 -3.42 -3.83
N LYS A 74 -12.55 -3.81 -4.00
CA LYS A 74 -13.31 -4.58 -3.00
C LYS A 74 -13.24 -6.07 -3.34
N GLY A 75 -12.07 -6.67 -3.08
CA GLY A 75 -11.81 -8.08 -3.40
C GLY A 75 -10.52 -8.27 -4.20
N LYS A 76 -10.18 -9.53 -4.52
CA LYS A 76 -8.91 -9.91 -5.15
C LYS A 76 -8.86 -9.65 -6.67
N GLU A 77 -9.99 -9.27 -7.25
CA GLU A 77 -10.25 -9.27 -8.69
C GLU A 77 -9.51 -8.14 -9.42
N GLU A 78 -9.25 -7.02 -8.75
CA GLU A 78 -8.49 -5.87 -9.27
C GLU A 78 -6.99 -5.92 -8.92
N ILE A 79 -6.53 -6.91 -8.13
CA ILE A 79 -5.09 -7.13 -7.86
C ILE A 79 -4.39 -7.50 -9.19
N PRO A 80 -3.28 -6.84 -9.60
CA PRO A 80 -2.59 -7.19 -10.84
C PRO A 80 -2.18 -8.67 -10.87
N SER A 81 -2.33 -9.34 -12.01
CA SER A 81 -2.17 -10.79 -12.10
C SER A 81 -0.76 -11.25 -11.73
N GLU A 82 0.26 -10.43 -11.99
CA GLU A 82 1.65 -10.66 -11.62
C GLU A 82 1.92 -10.68 -10.11
N TYR A 83 1.02 -10.13 -9.29
CA TYR A 83 1.02 -10.27 -7.83
C TYR A 83 0.03 -11.34 -7.35
N ARG A 84 -1.14 -11.44 -8.01
CA ARG A 84 -2.20 -12.40 -7.63
C ARG A 84 -1.71 -13.85 -7.71
N THR A 85 -0.91 -14.20 -8.71
CA THR A 85 -0.31 -15.54 -8.87
C THR A 85 0.76 -15.88 -7.81
N LEU A 86 1.24 -14.87 -7.06
CA LEU A 86 2.23 -15.03 -5.98
C LEU A 86 1.57 -15.08 -4.58
N MET A 87 0.26 -14.81 -4.48
CA MET A 87 -0.48 -14.89 -3.22
C MET A 87 -0.63 -16.35 -2.79
N ARG A 88 0.09 -16.73 -1.73
CA ARG A 88 0.13 -18.11 -1.21
C ARG A 88 -0.64 -18.35 0.09
N TYR A 89 -1.18 -17.29 0.70
CA TYR A 89 -1.96 -17.39 1.94
C TYR A 89 -3.46 -17.44 1.65
N PRO A 90 -4.25 -18.14 2.49
CA PRO A 90 -5.71 -18.12 2.36
C PRO A 90 -6.27 -16.70 2.48
N ASP A 91 -7.49 -16.50 2.00
CA ASP A 91 -8.26 -15.26 2.23
C ASP A 91 -8.39 -14.92 3.71
N TYR A 92 -8.56 -13.64 4.05
CA TYR A 92 -8.89 -13.27 5.42
C TYR A 92 -10.25 -13.84 5.80
N ASN A 93 -10.31 -14.62 6.88
CA ASN A 93 -11.52 -15.36 7.25
C ASN A 93 -12.57 -14.53 8.01
N GLY A 94 -12.31 -13.24 8.26
CA GLY A 94 -13.24 -12.34 8.96
C GLY A 94 -13.34 -12.57 10.48
N VAL A 95 -12.60 -13.53 11.05
CA VAL A 95 -12.71 -13.91 12.47
C VAL A 95 -11.98 -12.91 13.36
N ASN A 96 -12.65 -12.43 14.41
CA ASN A 96 -12.00 -11.63 15.45
C ASN A 96 -11.31 -12.54 16.47
N TYR A 97 -9.99 -12.69 16.34
CA TYR A 97 -9.11 -13.31 17.33
C TYR A 97 -8.67 -12.34 18.43
N ASN A 98 -8.80 -11.01 18.23
CA ASN A 98 -8.54 -10.02 19.27
C ASN A 98 -9.71 -9.95 20.27
N THR A 99 -9.78 -10.94 21.16
CA THR A 99 -10.77 -11.01 22.24
C THR A 99 -10.42 -10.14 23.45
N SER A 100 -9.15 -9.74 23.61
CA SER A 100 -8.72 -8.81 24.67
C SER A 100 -9.12 -7.35 24.41
N GLY A 101 -9.54 -7.01 23.18
CA GLY A 101 -9.88 -5.64 22.80
C GLY A 101 -8.68 -4.71 22.64
N SER A 102 -7.46 -5.25 22.68
CA SER A 102 -6.19 -4.51 22.64
C SER A 102 -6.04 -3.58 21.42
N TYR A 103 -6.50 -4.03 20.25
CA TYR A 103 -6.63 -3.25 19.03
C TYR A 103 -8.10 -2.92 18.69
N PRO A 104 -8.48 -1.65 18.48
CA PRO A 104 -9.87 -1.29 18.16
C PRO A 104 -10.35 -1.92 16.85
N ALA A 105 -11.57 -2.48 16.86
CA ALA A 105 -12.12 -3.20 15.72
C ALA A 105 -12.15 -2.36 14.44
N GLY A 106 -11.86 -3.01 13.30
CA GLY A 106 -11.78 -2.35 11.99
C GLY A 106 -10.50 -1.55 11.73
N GLN A 107 -9.64 -1.30 12.73
CA GLN A 107 -8.37 -0.58 12.55
C GLN A 107 -7.30 -1.41 11.81
N CYS A 108 -6.28 -0.74 11.25
CA CYS A 108 -5.15 -1.40 10.58
C CYS A 108 -4.40 -2.38 11.50
N THR A 109 -4.20 -2.01 12.76
CA THR A 109 -3.58 -2.84 13.81
C THR A 109 -4.43 -4.05 14.17
N TRP A 110 -5.75 -3.88 14.26
CA TRP A 110 -6.69 -4.98 14.48
C TRP A 110 -6.71 -5.97 13.30
N TYR A 111 -6.69 -5.48 12.07
CA TYR A 111 -6.56 -6.34 10.90
C TYR A 111 -5.23 -7.11 10.93
N ALA A 112 -4.10 -6.41 11.13
CA ALA A 112 -2.78 -6.99 11.18
C ALA A 112 -2.67 -8.12 12.24
N PHE A 113 -3.23 -7.91 13.43
CA PHE A 113 -3.31 -8.91 14.50
C PHE A 113 -4.09 -10.17 14.05
N ASN A 114 -5.32 -9.98 13.57
CA ASN A 114 -6.17 -11.11 13.17
C ASN A 114 -5.61 -11.85 11.95
N ARG A 115 -5.01 -11.13 11.00
CA ARG A 115 -4.40 -11.69 9.80
C ARG A 115 -3.24 -12.63 10.13
N VAL A 116 -2.39 -12.30 11.10
CA VAL A 116 -1.31 -13.20 11.52
C VAL A 116 -1.81 -14.34 12.41
N LYS A 117 -2.82 -14.08 13.28
CA LYS A 117 -3.47 -15.12 14.10
C LYS A 117 -4.15 -16.21 13.28
N GLN A 118 -4.84 -15.85 12.20
CA GLN A 118 -5.39 -16.80 11.24
C GLN A 118 -4.33 -17.75 10.67
N LEU A 119 -3.10 -17.26 10.48
CA LEU A 119 -1.97 -18.02 9.92
C LEU A 119 -1.17 -18.78 11.00
N GLY A 120 -1.73 -18.95 12.20
CA GLY A 120 -1.10 -19.65 13.32
C GLY A 120 0.02 -18.88 14.02
N LYS A 121 0.17 -17.58 13.73
CA LYS A 121 1.23 -16.71 14.29
C LYS A 121 0.67 -15.74 15.33
N SER A 122 1.55 -14.96 15.93
CA SER A 122 1.23 -14.02 16.99
C SER A 122 2.03 -12.71 16.88
N VAL A 123 1.39 -11.64 17.34
CA VAL A 123 2.04 -10.40 17.76
C VAL A 123 1.57 -10.10 19.18
N ASP A 124 2.25 -9.18 19.83
CA ASP A 124 1.93 -8.73 21.19
C ASP A 124 0.59 -7.97 21.17
N ASP A 125 -0.14 -7.98 22.29
CA ASP A 125 -1.37 -7.19 22.43
C ASP A 125 -1.05 -5.68 22.49
N PHE A 126 0.17 -5.29 22.87
CA PHE A 126 0.56 -3.89 23.11
C PHE A 126 1.65 -3.39 22.16
N MET A 127 1.54 -3.69 20.86
CA MET A 127 2.47 -3.20 19.83
C MET A 127 2.31 -1.69 19.52
N GLY A 128 1.22 -1.07 19.97
CA GLY A 128 0.92 0.34 19.73
C GLY A 128 0.29 0.63 18.37
N ASN A 129 0.42 1.88 17.92
CA ASN A 129 -0.09 2.37 16.64
C ASN A 129 0.67 1.77 15.45
N GLY A 130 0.09 1.83 14.25
CA GLY A 130 0.63 1.14 13.07
C GLY A 130 2.09 1.51 12.74
N GLY A 131 2.48 2.77 12.93
CA GLY A 131 3.87 3.23 12.72
C GLY A 131 4.87 2.86 13.83
N GLU A 132 4.41 2.31 14.95
CA GLU A 132 5.25 1.99 16.11
C GLU A 132 5.73 0.53 16.13
N TRP A 133 5.07 -0.35 15.35
CA TRP A 133 5.27 -1.81 15.43
C TRP A 133 6.71 -2.25 15.15
N GLY A 134 7.46 -1.54 14.30
CA GLY A 134 8.89 -1.82 14.08
C GLY A 134 9.74 -1.60 15.32
N THR A 135 9.59 -0.43 15.95
CA THR A 135 10.35 -0.04 17.16
C THR A 135 9.91 -0.87 18.37
N LYS A 136 8.60 -1.00 18.58
CA LYS A 136 8.02 -1.78 19.69
C LYS A 136 8.28 -3.27 19.53
N GLY A 137 8.15 -3.81 18.32
CA GLY A 137 8.52 -5.20 17.99
C GLY A 137 9.99 -5.49 18.27
N LYS A 138 10.91 -4.58 17.91
CA LYS A 138 12.34 -4.75 18.24
C LYS A 138 12.58 -4.78 19.74
N ALA A 139 11.92 -3.90 20.50
CA ALA A 139 12.00 -3.89 21.97
C ALA A 139 11.41 -5.16 22.63
N LEU A 140 10.40 -5.77 22.00
CA LEU A 140 9.76 -7.03 22.43
C LEU A 140 10.41 -8.29 21.82
N GLY A 141 11.63 -8.18 21.27
CA GLY A 141 12.40 -9.31 20.75
C GLY A 141 11.83 -9.99 19.50
N TYR A 142 11.10 -9.26 18.65
CA TYR A 142 10.68 -9.77 17.34
C TYR A 142 11.82 -9.66 16.31
N GLU A 143 11.84 -10.54 15.31
CA GLU A 143 12.73 -10.38 14.14
C GLU A 143 12.23 -9.18 13.32
N VAL A 144 12.95 -8.06 13.41
CA VAL A 144 12.64 -6.81 12.70
C VAL A 144 13.71 -6.52 11.65
N GLY A 145 13.28 -6.21 10.43
CA GLY A 145 14.16 -5.97 9.28
C GLY A 145 13.71 -4.84 8.38
N ARG A 146 14.45 -4.63 7.30
CA ARG A 146 14.20 -3.58 6.29
C ARG A 146 13.92 -4.12 4.88
N GLU A 147 14.03 -5.44 4.70
CA GLU A 147 13.72 -6.10 3.44
C GLU A 147 12.30 -6.69 3.45
N PRO A 148 11.53 -6.51 2.37
CA PRO A 148 10.20 -7.08 2.25
C PRO A 148 10.24 -8.60 2.19
N LYS A 149 9.40 -9.25 3.00
CA LYS A 149 9.28 -10.72 3.08
C LYS A 149 7.80 -11.11 3.08
N VAL A 150 7.41 -12.05 2.22
CA VAL A 150 6.03 -12.56 2.14
C VAL A 150 5.63 -13.22 3.47
N GLY A 151 4.50 -12.81 4.04
CA GLY A 151 3.98 -13.31 5.31
C GLY A 151 4.54 -12.62 6.56
N TRP A 152 5.20 -11.48 6.36
CA TRP A 152 5.58 -10.54 7.41
C TRP A 152 4.61 -9.35 7.43
N LEU A 153 4.67 -8.60 8.52
CA LEU A 153 3.99 -7.32 8.68
C LEU A 153 4.90 -6.19 8.19
N ILE A 154 4.31 -5.13 7.65
CA ILE A 154 5.00 -3.88 7.28
C ILE A 154 4.40 -2.73 8.08
N SER A 155 5.25 -1.99 8.77
CA SER A 155 4.92 -0.80 9.57
C SER A 155 5.44 0.44 8.83
N PHE A 156 4.54 1.38 8.57
CA PHE A 156 4.78 2.65 7.89
C PHE A 156 4.87 3.78 8.91
N THR A 157 5.94 4.57 8.85
CA THR A 157 6.06 5.83 9.60
C THR A 157 4.92 6.81 9.25
N PRO A 158 4.51 7.69 10.19
CA PRO A 158 3.40 8.63 9.97
C PRO A 158 3.51 9.45 8.68
N GLY A 159 2.40 9.59 7.96
CA GLY A 159 2.31 10.33 6.69
C GLY A 159 2.92 9.64 5.46
N THR A 160 3.54 8.46 5.62
CA THR A 160 4.13 7.69 4.52
C THR A 160 3.07 6.87 3.79
N ALA A 161 3.06 6.92 2.45
CA ALA A 161 2.11 6.16 1.61
C ALA A 161 0.64 6.38 2.00
N GLY A 162 0.25 7.60 2.38
CA GLY A 162 -1.11 7.87 2.86
C GLY A 162 -1.49 7.11 4.14
N SER A 163 -0.52 6.65 4.92
CA SER A 163 -0.73 6.37 6.33
C SER A 163 -1.14 7.62 7.08
N ASP A 164 -1.77 7.43 8.24
CA ASP A 164 -2.19 8.54 9.09
C ASP A 164 -0.97 9.41 9.48
N PRO A 165 -1.06 10.76 9.37
CA PRO A 165 0.06 11.67 9.62
C PRO A 165 0.53 11.72 11.09
N ARG A 166 -0.23 11.12 12.02
CA ARG A 166 0.09 11.00 13.45
C ARG A 166 0.38 9.55 13.87
N TYR A 167 -0.40 8.58 13.40
CA TYR A 167 -0.38 7.20 13.88
C TYR A 167 0.39 6.22 12.98
N GLY A 168 0.74 6.61 11.76
CA GLY A 168 1.31 5.70 10.77
C GLY A 168 0.31 4.62 10.35
N HIS A 169 0.81 3.48 9.88
CA HIS A 169 -0.04 2.39 9.40
C HIS A 169 0.67 1.04 9.51
N VAL A 170 -0.08 -0.05 9.64
CA VAL A 170 0.46 -1.42 9.58
C VAL A 170 -0.39 -2.30 8.67
N ALA A 171 0.30 -3.08 7.84
CA ALA A 171 -0.30 -3.97 6.84
C ALA A 171 0.43 -5.32 6.81
N PHE A 172 -0.13 -6.29 6.08
CA PHE A 172 0.44 -7.63 5.89
C PHE A 172 0.96 -7.81 4.46
N VAL A 173 2.15 -8.39 4.29
CA VAL A 173 2.80 -8.56 2.97
C VAL A 173 2.33 -9.86 2.33
N GLU A 174 1.44 -9.77 1.34
CA GLU A 174 0.86 -10.91 0.61
C GLU A 174 1.78 -11.44 -0.50
N ALA A 175 2.50 -10.56 -1.21
CA ALA A 175 3.43 -10.92 -2.27
C ALA A 175 4.59 -9.91 -2.38
N VAL A 176 5.74 -10.37 -2.90
CA VAL A 176 6.95 -9.56 -3.12
C VAL A 176 7.49 -9.82 -4.53
N ARG A 177 7.82 -8.74 -5.26
CA ARG A 177 8.48 -8.75 -6.58
C ARG A 177 9.63 -7.73 -6.59
N PRO A 178 10.54 -7.75 -7.57
CA PRO A 178 11.63 -6.76 -7.67
C PRO A 178 11.14 -5.30 -7.74
N GLU A 179 9.97 -5.06 -8.32
CA GLU A 179 9.37 -3.74 -8.58
C GLU A 179 8.51 -3.23 -7.41
N GLY A 180 8.15 -4.10 -6.46
CA GLY A 180 7.30 -3.72 -5.33
C GLY A 180 6.71 -4.91 -4.57
N ILE A 181 5.84 -4.58 -3.61
CA ILE A 181 5.12 -5.56 -2.80
C ILE A 181 3.61 -5.38 -2.94
N LEU A 182 2.87 -6.46 -2.78
CA LEU A 182 1.44 -6.42 -2.53
C LEU A 182 1.23 -6.50 -1.01
N ILE A 183 0.48 -5.53 -0.47
CA ILE A 183 0.01 -5.56 0.90
C ILE A 183 -1.51 -5.79 0.94
N SER A 184 -1.97 -6.45 2.01
CA SER A 184 -3.35 -6.41 2.47
C SER A 184 -3.43 -5.57 3.73
N GLU A 185 -4.47 -4.74 3.84
CA GLU A 185 -4.59 -3.74 4.91
C GLU A 185 -6.04 -3.52 5.35
N GLY A 186 -6.19 -3.05 6.60
CA GLY A 186 -7.47 -2.68 7.19
C GLY A 186 -7.58 -1.18 7.44
N ASN A 187 -8.81 -0.70 7.56
CA ASN A 187 -9.21 0.69 7.78
C ASN A 187 -8.91 1.71 6.68
N VAL A 188 -9.64 1.62 5.56
CA VAL A 188 -9.80 2.76 4.62
C VAL A 188 -11.25 3.27 4.56
N TYR A 189 -12.24 2.49 5.03
CA TYR A 189 -13.68 2.78 4.83
C TYR A 189 -14.61 2.52 6.02
N GLY A 190 -14.10 2.27 7.24
CA GLY A 190 -14.95 2.01 8.42
C GLY A 190 -15.74 0.70 8.33
N GLY A 191 -15.07 -0.43 8.54
CA GLY A 191 -15.69 -1.76 8.58
C GLY A 191 -14.70 -2.89 8.30
N ASN A 192 -15.17 -4.13 8.33
CA ASN A 192 -14.38 -5.37 8.11
C ASN A 192 -13.91 -5.57 6.65
N ILE A 193 -13.78 -4.49 5.86
CA ILE A 193 -13.38 -4.54 4.44
C ILE A 193 -11.86 -4.58 4.38
N ILE A 194 -11.31 -5.64 3.79
CA ILE A 194 -9.88 -5.77 3.54
C ILE A 194 -9.58 -5.17 2.17
N SER A 195 -8.68 -4.20 2.13
CA SER A 195 -8.18 -3.60 0.89
C SER A 195 -6.80 -4.14 0.54
N TYR A 196 -6.46 -4.12 -0.75
CA TYR A 196 -5.15 -4.51 -1.26
C TYR A 196 -4.48 -3.36 -2.00
N ARG A 197 -3.16 -3.26 -1.87
CA ARG A 197 -2.40 -2.18 -2.49
C ARG A 197 -1.01 -2.63 -2.90
N VAL A 198 -0.53 -2.14 -4.04
CA VAL A 198 0.86 -2.31 -4.46
C VAL A 198 1.69 -1.16 -3.92
N ILE A 199 2.83 -1.45 -3.31
CA ILE A 199 3.80 -0.47 -2.80
C ILE A 199 5.10 -0.64 -3.61
N ASP A 200 5.53 0.45 -4.26
CA ASP A 200 6.73 0.49 -5.09
C ASP A 200 8.01 0.12 -4.29
N ALA A 201 8.95 -0.58 -4.94
CA ALA A 201 10.18 -1.07 -4.32
C ALA A 201 11.03 0.04 -3.69
N SER A 202 11.05 1.25 -4.26
CA SER A 202 11.82 2.39 -3.70
C SER A 202 11.25 2.88 -2.37
N LEU A 203 9.96 2.65 -2.12
CA LEU A 203 9.32 2.91 -0.83
C LEU A 203 9.42 1.71 0.10
N ALA A 204 9.15 0.51 -0.42
CA ALA A 204 9.23 -0.75 0.32
C ALA A 204 10.63 -1.04 0.89
N LYS A 205 11.70 -0.48 0.32
CA LYS A 205 13.09 -0.58 0.82
C LYS A 205 13.62 0.70 1.48
N SER A 206 12.77 1.72 1.64
CA SER A 206 13.15 3.00 2.24
C SER A 206 13.34 2.93 3.75
N ASN A 207 13.81 4.02 4.36
CA ASN A 207 13.81 4.22 5.81
C ASN A 207 12.45 4.62 6.41
N LEU A 208 11.41 4.77 5.59
CA LEU A 208 10.06 5.13 6.04
C LEU A 208 9.21 3.91 6.44
N VAL A 209 9.75 2.70 6.26
CA VAL A 209 9.09 1.42 6.57
C VAL A 209 10.00 0.47 7.33
N THR A 210 9.39 -0.44 8.09
CA THR A 210 10.06 -1.57 8.75
C THR A 210 9.21 -2.82 8.63
N TYR A 211 9.85 -3.99 8.65
CA TYR A 211 9.18 -5.28 8.54
C TYR A 211 9.31 -6.08 9.83
N ILE A 212 8.23 -6.71 10.27
CA ILE A 212 8.14 -7.46 11.52
C ILE A 212 7.67 -8.88 11.23
N LYS A 213 8.42 -9.87 11.69
CA LYS A 213 8.01 -11.27 11.67
C LYS A 213 7.14 -11.58 12.88
N ALA A 214 5.85 -11.83 12.68
CA ALA A 214 5.01 -12.40 13.72
C ALA A 214 5.59 -13.75 14.22
N LYS A 215 5.51 -13.98 15.53
CA LYS A 215 6.03 -15.17 16.23
C LYS A 215 5.11 -16.37 16.02
#